data_AF-A0A933UPC7-F1
#
_entry.id   AF-A0A933UPC7-F1
#
_cell.length_a   1.000
_cell.length_b   1.000
_cell.length_c   1.000
_cell.angle_alpha   90.00
_cell.angle_beta   90.00
_cell.angle_gamma   90.00
#
_symmetry.space_group_name_H-M   'P 1'
#
loop_
_entity.id
_entity.type
_entity.pdbx_description
1 polymer ?
#
loop_
_entity_poly.entity_id
_entity_poly.type
_entity_poly.pdbx_seq_one_letter_code
_entity_poly.pdbx_strand_id
1 'polypeptide(L)'
;PFGPFDRPRVETRHSDGRWYPGRLHGWVRGDDGWRAVVTYGTTPGVQYYGCVAASAVRPADDDGPAAQDTAQADGQVRGVSVADPGVS
;
A
#
# COMPACT_ATOMS: atom_id res chain seq x y z
N PRO A 1 18.57 1.01 -12.76
CA PRO A 1 19.10 1.74 -11.58
C PRO A 1 18.22 2.97 -11.34
N PHE A 2 17.85 3.25 -10.10
CA PHE A 2 16.99 4.38 -9.75
C PHE A 2 17.79 5.69 -9.77
N GLY A 3 17.23 6.77 -10.30
CA GLY A 3 17.80 8.10 -10.23
C GLY A 3 17.90 8.62 -8.79
N PRO A 4 18.69 9.67 -8.51
CA PRO A 4 18.92 10.17 -7.16
C PRO A 4 17.66 10.71 -6.45
N PHE A 5 16.59 10.97 -7.19
CA PHE A 5 15.29 11.41 -6.66
C PHE A 5 14.19 10.36 -6.82
N ASP A 6 14.49 9.23 -7.46
CA ASP A 6 13.53 8.15 -7.59
C ASP A 6 13.27 7.56 -6.21
N ARG A 7 12.00 7.46 -5.86
CA ARG A 7 11.54 6.77 -4.66
C ARG A 7 11.05 5.39 -5.09
N PRO A 8 11.81 4.31 -4.85
CA PRO A 8 11.41 2.98 -5.25
C PRO A 8 10.03 2.62 -4.71
N ARG A 9 9.26 1.88 -5.51
CA ARG A 9 8.01 1.28 -5.08
C ARG A 9 8.30 0.16 -4.08
N VAL A 10 7.60 0.19 -2.96
CA VAL A 10 7.71 -0.81 -1.91
C VAL A 10 6.33 -1.12 -1.35
N GLU A 11 6.23 -2.23 -0.64
CA GLU A 11 5.12 -2.50 0.26
C GLU A 11 5.60 -2.45 1.70
N THR A 12 4.79 -1.87 2.58
CA THR A 12 5.06 -1.76 4.02
C THR A 12 4.04 -2.54 4.81
N ARG A 13 4.50 -3.34 5.77
CA ARG A 13 3.63 -4.07 6.68
C ARG A 13 3.10 -3.13 7.76
N HIS A 14 1.78 -2.99 7.84
CA HIS A 14 1.11 -2.20 8.87
C HIS A 14 0.83 -3.04 10.13
N SER A 15 0.41 -2.39 11.22
CA SER A 15 0.16 -3.04 12.51
C SER A 15 -1.01 -4.03 12.49
N ASP A 16 -1.90 -3.93 11.51
CA ASP A 16 -2.96 -4.92 11.25
C ASP A 16 -2.44 -6.20 10.55
N GLY A 17 -1.13 -6.25 10.27
CA GLY A 17 -0.44 -7.37 9.66
C GLY A 17 -0.47 -7.40 8.14
N ARG A 18 -1.19 -6.48 7.48
CA ARG A 18 -1.34 -6.41 6.02
C ARG A 18 -0.21 -5.60 5.39
N TRP A 19 0.03 -5.84 4.10
CA TRP A 19 1.00 -5.11 3.29
C TRP A 19 0.30 -4.02 2.49
N TYR A 20 0.89 -2.83 2.47
CA TYR A 20 0.32 -1.66 1.81
C TYR A 20 1.32 -1.00 0.88
N PRO A 21 0.88 -0.55 -0.31
CA PRO A 21 1.76 0.06 -1.28
C PRO A 21 2.28 1.41 -0.78
N GLY A 22 3.54 1.70 -1.11
CA GLY A 22 4.23 2.88 -0.64
C GLY A 22 5.44 3.28 -1.46
N ARG A 23 6.25 4.14 -0.85
CA ARG A 23 7.49 4.70 -1.40
C ARG A 23 8.57 4.68 -0.35
N LEU A 24 9.74 4.18 -0.74
CA LEU A 24 10.95 4.26 0.05
C LEU A 24 11.61 5.62 -0.16
N HIS A 25 11.93 6.31 0.93
CA HIS A 25 12.68 7.57 0.92
C HIS A 25 14.15 7.37 1.27
N GLY A 26 14.47 6.30 2.01
CA GLY A 26 15.85 5.98 2.36
C GLY A 26 15.95 4.92 3.45
N TRP A 27 17.19 4.54 3.73
CA TRP A 27 17.54 3.62 4.79
C TRP A 27 18.35 4.36 5.85
N VAL A 28 18.01 4.14 7.11
CA VAL A 28 18.75 4.69 8.25
C VAL A 28 19.23 3.54 9.13
N ARG A 29 20.45 3.66 9.67
CA ARG A 29 20.99 2.69 10.64
C ARG A 29 20.61 3.16 12.04
N GLY A 30 19.80 2.37 12.74
CA GLY A 30 19.56 2.52 14.19
C GLY A 30 20.30 1.42 14.95
N ASP A 31 20.14 1.34 16.27
CA ASP A 31 20.81 0.34 17.10
C ASP A 31 20.36 -1.09 16.75
N ASP A 32 19.06 -1.29 16.57
CA ASP A 32 18.43 -2.60 16.31
C ASP A 32 18.58 -3.10 14.86
N GLY A 33 19.18 -2.31 13.96
CA GLY A 33 19.32 -2.68 12.56
C GLY A 33 19.11 -1.54 11.58
N TRP A 34 19.01 -1.92 10.31
CA TRP A 34 18.53 -1.03 9.26
C TRP A 34 17.03 -0.79 9.39
N ARG A 35 16.60 0.46 9.21
CA ARG A 35 15.21 0.87 9.18
C ARG A 35 14.92 1.62 7.90
N ALA A 36 13.75 1.37 7.32
CA ALA A 36 13.29 2.02 6.11
C ALA A 36 12.44 3.25 6.47
N VAL A 37 12.74 4.38 5.84
CA VAL A 37 11.91 5.57 5.88
C VAL A 37 10.92 5.48 4.73
N VAL A 38 9.62 5.39 5.03
CA VAL A 38 8.58 5.10 4.04
C VAL A 38 7.38 6.04 4.16
N THR A 39 6.71 6.26 3.02
CA THR A 39 5.30 6.70 3.00
C THR A 39 4.45 5.56 2.45
N TYR A 40 3.32 5.27 3.07
CA TYR A 40 2.33 4.29 2.58
C TYR A 40 0.92 4.71 2.99
N GLY A 41 -0.10 4.20 2.29
CA GLY A 41 -1.51 4.46 2.60
C GLY A 41 -2.28 3.18 2.84
N THR A 42 -3.18 3.18 3.82
CA THR A 42 -3.99 1.99 4.18
C THR A 42 -5.41 2.02 3.60
N THR A 43 -5.90 3.22 3.30
CA THR A 43 -7.25 3.50 2.78
C THR A 43 -7.23 4.91 2.15
N PRO A 44 -8.18 5.26 1.27
CA PRO A 44 -8.42 6.64 0.81
C PRO A 44 -8.22 7.70 1.89
N GLY A 45 -7.37 8.69 1.61
CA GLY A 45 -7.18 9.83 2.51
C GLY A 45 -6.35 9.55 3.77
N VAL A 46 -5.93 8.31 4.02
CA VAL A 46 -5.06 7.97 5.16
C VAL A 46 -3.67 7.63 4.67
N GLN A 47 -2.70 8.46 5.07
CA GLN A 47 -1.29 8.27 4.77
C GLN A 47 -0.46 8.23 6.03
N TYR A 48 0.54 7.36 6.03
CA TYR A 48 1.52 7.22 7.08
C TYR A 48 2.89 7.60 6.54
N TYR A 49 3.67 8.30 7.35
CA TYR A 49 5.09 8.54 7.15
C TYR A 49 5.83 8.07 8.39
N GLY A 50 6.86 7.25 8.23
CA GLY A 50 7.57 6.73 9.39
C GLY A 50 8.76 5.83 9.08
N CYS A 51 9.41 5.40 10.16
CA CYS A 51 10.59 4.54 10.14
C CYS A 51 10.22 3.13 10.63
N VAL A 52 10.17 2.18 9.71
CA VAL A 52 9.82 0.77 9.99
C VAL A 52 11.06 -0.13 9.94
N ALA A 53 11.00 -1.29 10.58
CA ALA A 53 12.07 -2.27 10.50
C ALA A 53 12.27 -2.76 9.06
N ALA A 54 13.51 -3.14 8.69
CA ALA A 54 13.79 -3.67 7.35
C ALA A 54 12.92 -4.87 6.97
N SER A 55 12.56 -5.72 7.94
CA SER A 55 11.68 -6.88 7.73
C SER A 55 10.21 -6.52 7.47
N ALA A 56 9.80 -5.27 7.74
CA ALA A 56 8.46 -4.75 7.50
C ALA A 56 8.35 -4.01 6.15
N VAL A 57 9.38 -4.09 5.30
CA VAL A 57 9.38 -3.51 3.96
C VAL A 57 9.85 -4.54 2.96
N ARG A 58 9.20 -4.59 1.80
CA ARG A 58 9.64 -5.39 0.66
C ARG A 58 9.51 -4.62 -0.65
N PRO A 59 10.29 -4.95 -1.68
CA PRO A 59 10.03 -4.44 -3.03
C PRO A 59 8.58 -4.73 -3.41
N ALA A 60 7.93 -3.77 -4.08
CA ALA A 60 6.65 -4.08 -4.73
C ALA A 60 6.93 -4.96 -5.95
N ASP A 61 6.04 -5.92 -6.24
CA ASP A 61 6.11 -6.68 -7.48
C ASP A 61 5.92 -5.72 -8.68
N ASP A 62 6.88 -5.72 -9.60
CA ASP A 62 6.96 -4.81 -10.75
C ASP A 62 6.10 -5.37 -11.89
N ASP A 63 4.79 -5.14 -11.85
CA ASP A 63 3.85 -5.59 -12.92
C ASP A 63 2.76 -4.53 -13.23
N GLY A 64 3.10 -3.23 -13.18
CA GLY A 64 2.15 -2.20 -13.60
C GLY A 64 2.62 -0.76 -13.40
N PRO A 65 2.13 0.17 -14.25
CA PRO A 65 2.56 1.56 -14.24
C PRO A 65 2.20 2.19 -12.91
N ALA A 66 2.77 3.36 -12.67
CA ALA A 66 2.69 4.00 -11.39
C ALA A 66 1.27 4.49 -11.01
N ALA A 67 0.32 3.59 -10.73
CA ALA A 67 -1.00 3.93 -10.22
C ALA A 67 -0.81 4.47 -8.81
N GLN A 68 -0.77 5.78 -8.72
CA GLN A 68 -1.60 6.47 -7.76
C GLN A 68 -3.04 6.17 -8.22
N ASP A 69 -3.68 5.18 -7.63
CA ASP A 69 -5.12 5.25 -7.49
C ASP A 69 -5.40 5.00 -6.03
N THR A 70 -5.70 6.10 -5.35
CA THR A 70 -6.47 6.08 -4.13
C THR A 70 -7.51 4.97 -4.24
N ALA A 71 -7.57 4.10 -3.23
CA ALA A 71 -8.89 3.73 -2.77
C ALA A 71 -9.83 3.05 -3.77
N GLN A 72 -9.60 1.78 -4.05
CA GLN A 72 -10.77 0.94 -4.26
C GLN A 72 -11.39 0.67 -2.87
N ALA A 73 -12.22 1.63 -2.46
CA ALA A 73 -13.19 1.47 -1.40
C ALA A 73 -14.24 0.44 -1.87
N ASP A 74 -13.97 -0.85 -1.66
CA ASP A 74 -15.01 -1.87 -1.76
C ASP A 74 -15.89 -1.80 -0.51
N GLY A 75 -16.75 -0.78 -0.48
CA GLY A 75 -18.01 -0.83 0.23
C GLY A 75 -18.90 -1.86 -0.46
N GLN A 76 -18.74 -3.12 -0.06
CA GLN A 76 -19.65 -4.20 -0.45
C GLN A 76 -21.05 -3.90 0.12
N VAL A 77 -21.85 -3.15 -0.65
CA VAL A 77 -23.29 -3.06 -0.42
C VAL A 77 -23.91 -4.40 -0.78
N ARG A 78 -24.32 -5.14 0.24
CA ARG A 78 -25.22 -6.29 0.09
C ARG A 78 -26.58 -5.78 -0.37
N GLY A 79 -26.74 -5.61 -1.68
CA GLY A 79 -28.00 -5.34 -2.34
C GLY A 79 -28.81 -6.62 -2.48
N VAL A 80 -29.84 -6.71 -1.66
CA VAL A 80 -30.95 -7.68 -1.62
C VAL A 80 -31.38 -8.22 -2.99
N SER A 81 -31.53 -9.55 -3.07
CA SER A 81 -32.28 -10.25 -4.12
C SER A 81 -33.72 -9.76 -4.21
N VAL A 82 -34.19 -9.45 -5.42
CA VAL A 82 -35.58 -9.69 -5.80
C VAL A 82 -35.58 -10.31 -7.19
N ALA A 83 -36.29 -11.44 -7.27
CA ALA A 83 -36.49 -12.24 -8.46
C ALA A 83 -37.26 -11.47 -9.54
N ASP A 84 -36.96 -11.78 -10.80
CA ASP A 84 -37.74 -11.37 -11.96
C ASP A 84 -38.77 -12.49 -12.25
N PRO A 85 -40.09 -12.28 -12.05
CA PRO A 85 -41.10 -13.11 -12.68
C PRO A 85 -41.44 -12.50 -14.03
N GLY A 86 -41.21 -13.27 -15.09
CA GLY A 86 -41.36 -12.81 -16.46
C GLY A 86 -42.81 -12.61 -16.96
N VAL A 87 -42.89 -12.54 -18.30
CA VAL A 87 -44.09 -12.53 -19.16
C VAL A 87 -44.80 -11.16 -19.16
N SER A 88 -45.14 -10.54 -20.30
CA SER A 88 -45.60 -11.07 -21.58
C SER A 88 -45.32 -10.14 -22.76
#